data_AF-A0A350PFF0-F1
#
_entry.id   AF-A0A350PFF0-F1
#
_cell.length_a   1.000
_cell.length_b   1.000
_cell.length_c   1.000
_cell.angle_alpha   90.00
_cell.angle_beta   90.00
_cell.angle_gamma   90.00
#
_symmetry.space_group_name_H-M   'P 1'
#
loop_
_entity.id
_entity.type
_entity.pdbx_description
1 polymer ?
#
loop_
_entity_poly.entity_id
_entity_poly.type
_entity_poly.pdbx_seq_one_letter_code
_entity_poly.pdbx_strand_id
1 'polypeptide(L)'
;MSSRKETYDGFRPYFDSEGNKIEKPALKEVQFMPSTIETVDVALFNWLNEELNIFCTTNEGWKKVPLIWSMAERSYQIKDKKELRNKDVFTLPAISIERTSVNKDPSMKGVAWSNIPRQNDAKGGAITVARRLQQEKTANFQNADAKRIFNQQTYPYKSEKAVYETITMPLPTYMVMNYKLTVNTEYQQQMNEIITPFLAYTGQINNFFMNNDGHRFEGFVDGDFGLENNIANLSDEERKFVTSINLKVLGYLMGSDKNDEQPKMTIRESAAEIRIVRERVIFGDKKEY
;
A
#
# COMPACT_ATOMS: atom_id res chain seq x y z
N MET A 1 -33.66 -57.99 25.02
CA MET A 1 -32.38 -57.31 24.70
C MET A 1 -32.72 -56.09 23.85
N SER A 2 -32.95 -54.93 24.46
CA SER A 2 -33.17 -53.69 23.70
C SER A 2 -31.85 -53.26 23.06
N SER A 3 -31.93 -52.92 21.78
CA SER A 3 -30.77 -52.55 20.96
C SER A 3 -30.16 -51.24 21.46
N ARG A 4 -28.83 -51.18 21.51
CA ARG A 4 -27.99 -50.00 21.83
C ARG A 4 -28.27 -48.73 21.00
N LYS A 5 -29.30 -48.71 20.15
CA LYS A 5 -29.70 -47.56 19.33
C LYS A 5 -30.44 -46.49 20.12
N GLU A 6 -31.07 -46.83 21.24
CA GLU A 6 -31.93 -45.89 22.00
C GLU A 6 -31.16 -44.93 22.93
N THR A 7 -29.84 -45.09 23.07
CA THR A 7 -29.03 -44.29 24.04
C THR A 7 -28.45 -42.99 23.46
N TYR A 8 -28.74 -42.66 22.19
CA TYR A 8 -28.23 -41.46 21.53
C TYR A 8 -29.33 -40.56 20.95
N ASP A 9 -30.58 -40.79 21.32
CA ASP A 9 -31.75 -40.01 20.88
C ASP A 9 -31.79 -38.66 21.63
N GLY A 10 -30.82 -37.79 21.30
CA GLY A 10 -30.61 -36.51 21.99
C GLY A 10 -29.17 -35.99 21.94
N PHE A 11 -28.21 -36.79 21.47
CA PHE A 11 -26.84 -36.30 21.26
C PHE A 11 -26.79 -35.49 19.96
N ARG A 12 -26.95 -34.17 20.08
CA ARG A 12 -26.65 -33.25 18.98
C ARG A 12 -25.14 -33.23 18.80
N PRO A 13 -24.57 -33.72 17.67
CA PRO A 13 -23.15 -33.55 17.42
C PRO A 13 -22.84 -32.05 17.41
N TYR A 14 -21.80 -31.64 18.15
CA TYR A 14 -21.33 -30.24 18.16
C TYR A 14 -20.81 -29.77 16.79
N PHE A 15 -20.74 -30.68 15.81
CA PHE A 15 -20.40 -30.39 14.43
C PHE A 15 -21.61 -30.69 13.57
N ASP A 16 -22.10 -29.66 12.89
CA ASP A 16 -23.12 -29.76 11.87
C ASP A 16 -22.69 -30.79 10.81
N SER A 17 -23.48 -31.86 10.64
CA SER A 17 -23.23 -32.90 9.63
C SER A 17 -23.52 -32.40 8.22
N GLU A 18 -24.26 -31.31 8.11
CA GLU A 18 -24.43 -30.59 6.87
C GLU A 18 -23.17 -29.77 6.63
N GLY A 19 -22.37 -30.22 5.66
CA GLY A 19 -21.19 -29.52 5.18
C GLY A 19 -21.57 -28.18 4.58
N ASN A 20 -21.87 -27.21 5.44
CA ASN A 20 -21.70 -25.81 5.13
C ASN A 20 -20.24 -25.69 4.71
N LYS A 21 -20.02 -25.62 3.40
CA LYS A 21 -18.76 -25.18 2.83
C LYS A 21 -18.50 -23.84 3.46
N ILE A 22 -17.70 -23.82 4.52
CA ILE A 22 -17.03 -22.62 4.98
C ILE A 22 -16.25 -22.22 3.73
N GLU A 23 -16.79 -21.29 2.96
CA GLU A 23 -16.04 -20.62 1.91
C GLU A 23 -14.83 -20.09 2.63
N LYS A 24 -13.69 -20.77 2.47
CA LYS A 24 -12.42 -20.27 2.95
C LYS A 24 -12.36 -18.87 2.39
N PRO A 25 -12.30 -17.80 3.21
CA PRO A 25 -12.24 -16.46 2.68
C PRO A 25 -11.13 -16.47 1.65
N ALA A 26 -11.43 -16.08 0.41
CA ALA A 26 -10.45 -16.08 -0.65
C ALA A 26 -9.28 -15.25 -0.11
N LEU A 27 -8.18 -15.92 0.23
CA LEU A 27 -6.99 -15.29 0.74
C LEU A 27 -6.49 -14.44 -0.42
N LYS A 28 -6.82 -13.15 -0.38
CA LYS A 28 -6.33 -12.18 -1.34
C LYS A 28 -4.84 -12.07 -1.06
N GLU A 29 -4.04 -12.78 -1.83
CA GLU A 29 -2.60 -12.55 -1.90
C GLU A 29 -2.42 -11.16 -2.50
N VAL A 30 -2.44 -10.13 -1.64
CA VAL A 30 -2.07 -8.78 -2.03
C VAL A 30 -0.56 -8.84 -2.23
N GLN A 31 -0.16 -9.03 -3.49
CA GLN A 31 1.19 -8.68 -3.89
C GLN A 31 1.28 -7.17 -3.75
N PHE A 32 1.84 -6.71 -2.63
CA PHE A 32 2.15 -5.29 -2.47
C PHE A 32 3.14 -4.92 -3.56
N MET A 33 2.74 -3.99 -4.43
CA MET A 33 3.68 -3.36 -5.34
C MET A 33 4.74 -2.60 -4.52
N PRO A 34 5.88 -2.24 -5.10
CA PRO A 34 6.74 -1.26 -4.44
C PRO A 34 5.98 0.06 -4.28
N SER A 35 5.93 0.57 -3.06
CA SER A 35 5.56 1.96 -2.86
C SER A 35 6.76 2.83 -3.25
N THR A 36 6.62 3.54 -4.37
CA THR A 36 7.59 4.50 -4.90
C THR A 36 7.08 5.92 -4.72
N ILE A 37 7.91 6.91 -5.05
CA ILE A 37 7.49 8.31 -4.99
C ILE A 37 6.39 8.55 -6.04
N GLU A 38 6.54 7.94 -7.21
CA GLU A 38 5.60 7.96 -8.32
C GLU A 38 4.25 7.36 -7.92
N THR A 39 4.25 6.28 -7.13
CA THR A 39 3.01 5.69 -6.59
C THR A 39 2.20 6.70 -5.79
N VAL A 40 2.86 7.58 -5.03
CA VAL A 40 2.20 8.62 -4.23
C VAL A 40 1.78 9.80 -5.10
N ASP A 41 2.60 10.20 -6.07
CA ASP A 41 2.23 11.23 -7.05
C ASP A 41 0.96 10.83 -7.83
N VAL A 42 0.88 9.58 -8.28
CA VAL A 42 -0.29 9.01 -8.96
C VAL A 42 -1.50 8.94 -8.02
N ALA A 43 -1.30 8.54 -6.76
CA ALA A 43 -2.37 8.54 -5.77
C ALA A 43 -2.98 9.93 -5.57
N LEU A 44 -2.12 10.96 -5.49
CA LEU A 44 -2.55 12.35 -5.37
C LEU A 44 -3.29 12.84 -6.62
N PHE A 45 -2.76 12.50 -7.80
CA PHE A 45 -3.39 12.84 -9.07
C PHE A 45 -4.79 12.20 -9.19
N ASN A 46 -4.92 10.91 -8.86
CA ASN A 46 -6.19 10.20 -8.89
C ASN A 46 -7.18 10.78 -7.88
N TRP A 47 -6.73 11.13 -6.67
CA TRP A 47 -7.58 11.79 -5.68
C TRP A 47 -8.14 13.13 -6.20
N LEU A 48 -7.28 13.98 -6.76
CA LEU A 48 -7.72 15.27 -7.35
C LEU A 48 -8.67 15.08 -8.53
N ASN A 49 -8.39 14.10 -9.39
CA ASN A 49 -9.13 13.90 -10.62
C ASN A 49 -10.46 13.17 -10.40
N GLU A 50 -10.50 12.15 -9.56
CA GLU A 50 -11.65 11.24 -9.41
C GLU A 50 -12.51 11.59 -8.20
N GLU A 51 -11.89 11.89 -7.06
CA GLU A 51 -12.64 12.16 -5.83
C GLU A 51 -13.06 13.62 -5.70
N LEU A 52 -12.11 14.54 -5.84
CA LEU A 52 -12.41 15.97 -5.72
C LEU A 52 -13.10 16.52 -6.98
N ASN A 53 -12.76 15.97 -8.15
CA ASN A 53 -13.43 16.14 -9.44
C ASN A 53 -14.01 17.54 -9.67
N ILE A 54 -13.14 18.54 -9.76
CA ILE A 54 -13.54 19.95 -9.75
C ILE A 54 -14.05 20.39 -11.12
N PHE A 55 -15.19 21.08 -11.11
CA PHE A 55 -15.78 21.74 -12.27
C PHE A 55 -15.86 23.24 -12.05
N CYS A 56 -15.93 23.97 -13.15
CA CYS A 56 -16.02 25.43 -13.14
C CYS A 56 -16.87 25.93 -14.32
N THR A 57 -17.55 27.05 -14.12
CA THR A 57 -18.28 27.77 -15.15
C THR A 57 -17.32 28.53 -16.05
N THR A 58 -17.23 28.10 -17.31
CA THR A 58 -16.45 28.77 -18.36
C THR A 58 -17.38 29.39 -19.40
N ASN A 59 -16.83 30.17 -20.33
CA ASN A 59 -17.58 30.70 -21.48
C ASN A 59 -18.19 29.59 -22.36
N GLU A 60 -17.64 28.37 -22.30
CA GLU A 60 -18.13 27.18 -23.00
C GLU A 60 -19.15 26.37 -22.17
N GLY A 61 -19.45 26.81 -20.95
CA GLY A 61 -20.35 26.15 -20.01
C GLY A 61 -19.62 25.48 -18.83
N TRP A 62 -20.31 24.56 -18.17
CA TRP A 62 -19.82 23.84 -17.00
C TRP A 62 -18.83 22.75 -17.43
N LYS A 63 -17.54 22.98 -17.21
CA LYS A 63 -16.46 22.07 -17.66
C LYS A 63 -15.58 21.66 -16.50
N LYS A 64 -15.07 20.42 -16.57
CA LYS A 64 -14.06 19.92 -15.63
C LYS A 64 -12.77 20.70 -15.80
N VAL A 65 -12.19 21.12 -14.68
CA VAL A 65 -10.93 21.88 -14.71
C VAL A 65 -9.77 20.93 -15.03
N PRO A 66 -8.94 21.22 -16.04
CA PRO A 66 -7.79 20.40 -16.38
C PRO A 66 -6.74 20.41 -15.26
N LEU A 67 -6.25 19.22 -14.91
CA LEU A 67 -5.14 18.96 -14.00
C LEU A 67 -3.87 18.70 -14.82
N ILE A 68 -2.78 19.38 -14.47
CA ILE A 68 -1.53 19.36 -15.23
C ILE A 68 -0.36 19.22 -14.26
N TRP A 69 0.53 18.28 -14.51
CA TRP A 69 1.75 18.15 -13.73
C TRP A 69 2.82 19.13 -14.22
N SER A 70 3.46 19.88 -13.32
CA SER A 70 4.40 20.96 -13.67
C SER A 70 5.79 20.43 -14.13
N MET A 71 6.18 19.23 -13.70
CA MET A 71 7.47 18.62 -14.04
C MET A 71 7.53 18.09 -15.50
N ALA A 72 8.64 17.44 -15.90
CA ALA A 72 8.93 17.00 -17.28
C ALA A 72 7.81 16.18 -17.97
N GLU A 73 6.94 15.54 -17.19
CA GLU A 73 5.73 14.85 -17.65
C GLU A 73 4.69 15.76 -18.32
N ARG A 74 4.78 17.08 -18.11
CA ARG A 74 3.98 18.10 -18.79
C ARG A 74 4.03 17.96 -20.31
N SER A 75 5.21 17.67 -20.85
CA SER A 75 5.41 17.55 -22.29
C SER A 75 4.69 16.33 -22.89
N TYR A 76 4.53 15.26 -22.11
CA TYR A 76 3.77 14.07 -22.50
C TYR A 76 2.26 14.33 -22.38
N GLN A 77 1.82 14.90 -21.25
CA GLN A 77 0.40 15.21 -20.99
C GLN A 77 -0.18 16.21 -22.00
N ILE A 78 0.56 17.25 -22.38
CA ILE A 78 0.12 18.25 -23.37
C ILE A 78 0.10 17.67 -24.79
N LYS A 79 0.99 16.72 -25.10
CA LYS A 79 0.99 16.05 -26.42
C LYS A 79 -0.19 15.10 -26.57
N ASP A 80 -0.59 14.42 -25.49
CA ASP A 80 -1.68 13.45 -25.50
C ASP A 80 -3.06 14.14 -25.50
N LYS A 81 -3.22 15.25 -24.75
CA LYS A 81 -4.49 15.96 -24.62
C LYS A 81 -4.58 17.20 -25.50
N LYS A 82 -5.25 17.05 -26.66
CA LYS A 82 -5.52 18.15 -27.61
C LYS A 82 -6.31 19.32 -26.98
N GLU A 83 -7.13 19.06 -25.97
CA GLU A 83 -7.95 20.08 -25.29
C GLU A 83 -7.15 21.08 -24.44
N LEU A 84 -5.92 20.73 -24.05
CA LEU A 84 -5.03 21.65 -23.32
C LEU A 84 -4.33 22.66 -24.24
N ARG A 85 -4.61 22.61 -25.55
CA ARG A 85 -3.97 23.42 -26.58
C ARG A 85 -5.02 24.21 -27.34
N ASN A 86 -5.06 25.54 -27.12
CA ASN A 86 -5.79 26.45 -27.99
C ASN A 86 -4.86 27.57 -28.48
N LYS A 87 -4.75 27.74 -29.80
CA LYS A 87 -4.07 28.85 -30.52
C LYS A 87 -2.93 29.57 -29.78
N ASP A 88 -1.88 28.83 -29.41
CA ASP A 88 -0.65 29.30 -28.74
C ASP A 88 -0.73 29.76 -27.26
N VAL A 89 -1.90 29.71 -26.62
CA VAL A 89 -2.06 30.07 -25.19
C VAL A 89 -2.63 28.89 -24.39
N PHE A 90 -2.18 28.77 -23.14
CA PHE A 90 -2.68 27.77 -22.20
C PHE A 90 -4.14 28.02 -21.89
N THR A 91 -5.01 27.01 -22.02
CA THR A 91 -6.44 27.14 -21.73
C THR A 91 -6.67 27.29 -20.23
N LEU A 92 -7.27 28.40 -19.81
CA LEU A 92 -7.72 28.65 -18.44
C LEU A 92 -9.22 28.32 -18.32
N PRO A 93 -9.72 27.90 -17.13
CA PRO A 93 -8.99 27.69 -15.88
C PRO A 93 -8.15 26.39 -15.90
N ALA A 94 -7.07 26.35 -15.14
CA ALA A 94 -6.23 25.14 -15.03
C ALA A 94 -5.57 25.02 -13.65
N ILE A 95 -5.43 23.77 -13.18
CA ILE A 95 -4.74 23.45 -11.93
C ILE A 95 -3.42 22.79 -12.29
N SER A 96 -2.33 23.38 -11.82
CA SER A 96 -0.99 22.82 -11.94
C SER A 96 -0.54 22.20 -10.63
N ILE A 97 0.01 21.00 -10.68
CA ILE A 97 0.52 20.26 -9.52
C ILE A 97 2.04 20.24 -9.58
N GLU A 98 2.68 20.65 -8.50
CA GLU A 98 4.13 20.60 -8.34
C GLU A 98 4.50 19.94 -7.02
N ARG A 99 5.45 19.00 -7.04
CA ARG A 99 6.08 18.50 -5.82
C ARG A 99 7.21 19.44 -5.44
N THR A 100 7.09 20.09 -4.28
CA THR A 100 8.06 21.10 -3.82
C THR A 100 9.20 20.49 -3.01
N SER A 101 8.92 19.47 -2.19
CA SER A 101 9.94 18.84 -1.36
C SER A 101 9.58 17.42 -0.94
N VAL A 102 10.63 16.64 -0.65
CA VAL A 102 10.56 15.32 -0.05
C VAL A 102 11.44 15.33 1.19
N ASN A 103 10.84 15.13 2.36
CA ASN A 103 11.54 15.17 3.63
C ASN A 103 11.30 13.88 4.43
N LYS A 104 12.35 13.33 5.02
CA LYS A 104 12.23 12.23 5.98
C LYS A 104 12.15 12.81 7.39
N ASP A 105 10.94 13.20 7.79
CA ASP A 105 10.69 13.77 9.10
C ASP A 105 10.49 12.65 10.16
N PRO A 106 11.33 12.56 11.21
CA PRO A 106 11.15 11.59 12.28
C PRO A 106 9.90 11.83 13.14
N SER A 107 9.28 13.01 13.11
CA SER A 107 8.08 13.30 13.92
C SER A 107 6.79 12.80 13.25
N MET A 108 6.75 12.80 11.92
CA MET A 108 5.63 12.35 11.10
C MET A 108 5.83 10.88 10.71
N LYS A 109 5.37 9.96 11.57
CA LYS A 109 5.47 8.51 11.36
C LYS A 109 4.10 7.86 11.35
N GLY A 110 3.96 6.81 10.55
CA GLY A 110 2.81 5.90 10.65
C GLY A 110 2.99 4.84 11.75
N VAL A 111 2.26 3.73 11.61
CA VAL A 111 2.12 2.68 12.63
C VAL A 111 3.44 1.95 12.96
N ALA A 112 4.38 1.84 12.01
CA ALA A 112 5.64 1.10 12.21
C ALA A 112 6.84 2.04 12.47
N TRP A 113 7.10 2.39 13.74
CA TRP A 113 8.01 3.49 14.09
C TRP A 113 9.38 3.10 14.68
N SER A 114 9.73 1.81 14.69
CA SER A 114 11.01 1.32 15.25
C SER A 114 12.13 1.22 14.20
N ASN A 115 13.35 1.60 14.58
CA ASN A 115 14.54 1.42 13.74
C ASN A 115 15.03 -0.04 13.82
N ILE A 116 14.37 -0.93 13.08
CA ILE A 116 14.76 -2.33 12.96
C ILE A 116 15.62 -2.47 11.69
N PRO A 117 16.94 -2.69 11.80
CA PRO A 117 17.78 -2.90 10.63
C PRO A 117 17.33 -4.17 9.90
N ARG A 118 17.48 -4.18 8.57
CA ARG A 118 17.24 -5.38 7.75
C ARG A 118 18.23 -6.47 8.17
N GLN A 119 17.81 -7.73 8.10
CA GLN A 119 18.76 -8.84 8.25
C GLN A 119 19.84 -8.75 7.17
N ASN A 120 21.10 -8.92 7.56
CA ASN A 120 22.26 -8.88 6.66
C ASN A 120 22.43 -10.20 5.88
N ASP A 121 21.39 -10.58 5.16
CA ASP A 121 21.30 -11.78 4.32
C ASP A 121 20.74 -11.37 2.96
N ALA A 122 21.05 -12.10 1.89
CA ALA A 122 20.57 -11.84 0.53
C ALA A 122 19.03 -11.77 0.46
N LYS A 123 18.34 -12.45 1.38
CA LYS A 123 16.89 -12.41 1.51
C LYS A 123 16.37 -11.21 2.31
N GLY A 124 17.15 -10.58 3.18
CA GLY A 124 16.71 -9.38 3.91
C GLY A 124 15.50 -9.60 4.83
N GLY A 125 14.63 -8.59 4.91
CA GLY A 125 13.44 -8.57 5.78
C GLY A 125 13.72 -8.05 7.20
N ALA A 126 12.74 -7.35 7.77
CA ALA A 126 12.83 -6.77 9.11
C ALA A 126 11.61 -7.15 9.96
N ILE A 127 10.40 -6.94 9.43
CA ILE A 127 9.15 -7.21 10.15
C ILE A 127 8.49 -8.49 9.64
N THR A 128 7.93 -9.28 10.57
CA THR A 128 7.15 -10.48 10.23
C THR A 128 5.70 -10.09 10.00
N VAL A 129 5.20 -10.39 8.80
CA VAL A 129 3.85 -10.02 8.35
C VAL A 129 2.87 -11.12 8.69
N ALA A 130 3.25 -12.35 8.36
CA ALA A 130 2.40 -13.51 8.53
C ALA A 130 3.27 -14.74 8.76
N ARG A 131 2.68 -15.73 9.44
CA ARG A 131 3.24 -17.07 9.58
C ARG A 131 2.15 -18.06 9.16
N ARG A 132 2.45 -18.92 8.20
CA ARG A 132 1.54 -19.99 7.74
C ARG A 132 2.18 -21.35 7.86
N LEU A 133 1.37 -22.38 8.07
CA LEU A 133 1.85 -23.76 8.08
C LEU A 133 2.13 -24.21 6.65
N GLN A 134 3.34 -24.67 6.37
CA GLN A 134 3.64 -25.31 5.08
C GLN A 134 3.19 -26.77 5.16
N GLN A 135 1.99 -27.02 4.65
CA GLN A 135 1.29 -28.30 4.80
C GLN A 135 2.04 -29.45 4.14
N GLU A 136 2.60 -29.24 2.94
CA GLU A 136 3.28 -30.30 2.19
C GLU A 136 4.54 -30.79 2.92
N LYS A 137 5.41 -29.87 3.32
CA LYS A 137 6.63 -30.21 4.06
C LYS A 137 6.31 -30.79 5.42
N THR A 138 5.33 -30.23 6.12
CA THR A 138 4.86 -30.77 7.41
C THR A 138 4.36 -32.20 7.25
N ALA A 139 3.54 -32.48 6.23
CA ALA A 139 3.05 -33.83 5.93
C ALA A 139 4.20 -34.78 5.62
N ASN A 140 5.21 -34.35 4.87
CA ASN A 140 6.39 -35.17 4.57
C ASN A 140 7.16 -35.57 5.84
N PHE A 141 7.37 -34.64 6.77
CA PHE A 141 8.01 -34.94 8.06
C PHE A 141 7.16 -35.88 8.92
N GLN A 142 5.85 -35.68 8.96
CA GLN A 142 4.92 -36.53 9.70
C GLN A 142 4.85 -37.95 9.13
N ASN A 143 4.76 -38.08 7.80
CA ASN A 143 4.69 -39.38 7.13
C ASN A 143 5.99 -40.18 7.28
N ALA A 144 7.15 -39.52 7.23
CA ALA A 144 8.45 -40.15 7.45
C ALA A 144 8.63 -40.65 8.89
N ASP A 145 8.06 -39.92 9.85
CA ASP A 145 8.12 -40.24 11.27
C ASP A 145 7.11 -41.34 11.66
N ALA A 146 5.89 -41.29 11.10
CA ALA A 146 4.91 -42.37 11.16
C ALA A 146 5.47 -43.69 10.62
N LYS A 147 6.12 -43.65 9.45
CA LYS A 147 6.77 -44.84 8.85
C LYS A 147 7.85 -45.42 9.76
N ARG A 148 8.57 -44.60 10.53
CA ARG A 148 9.64 -45.07 11.43
C ARG A 148 9.08 -45.75 12.69
N ILE A 149 8.01 -45.21 13.26
CA ILE A 149 7.45 -45.67 14.54
C ILE A 149 6.48 -46.83 14.33
N PHE A 150 5.61 -46.71 13.32
CA PHE A 150 4.46 -47.60 13.10
C PHE A 150 4.58 -48.43 11.82
N ASN A 151 5.67 -48.29 11.05
CA ASN A 151 5.88 -48.94 9.75
C ASN A 151 4.78 -48.66 8.70
N GLN A 152 4.00 -47.59 8.89
CA GLN A 152 2.93 -47.15 8.00
C GLN A 152 3.03 -45.63 7.79
N GLN A 153 3.00 -45.17 6.53
CA GLN A 153 3.22 -43.76 6.19
C GLN A 153 2.10 -42.83 6.66
N THR A 154 0.84 -43.25 6.53
CA THR A 154 -0.32 -42.40 6.87
C THR A 154 -0.93 -42.77 8.23
N TYR A 155 -0.12 -43.28 9.16
CA TYR A 155 -0.63 -43.66 10.47
C TYR A 155 -1.01 -42.38 11.26
N PRO A 156 -2.24 -42.28 11.79
CA PRO A 156 -2.66 -41.11 12.55
C PRO A 156 -1.99 -41.11 13.93
N TYR A 157 -1.17 -40.10 14.20
CA TYR A 157 -0.56 -39.86 15.51
C TYR A 157 -0.32 -38.36 15.72
N LYS A 158 -0.16 -37.93 16.98
CA LYS A 158 0.13 -36.54 17.30
C LYS A 158 1.62 -36.26 17.06
N SER A 159 1.94 -35.39 16.10
CA SER A 159 3.31 -34.96 15.82
C SER A 159 3.50 -33.48 16.15
N GLU A 160 4.62 -33.16 16.77
CA GLU A 160 5.03 -31.76 17.07
C GLU A 160 5.86 -31.15 15.92
N LYS A 161 6.23 -31.97 14.93
CA LYS A 161 7.06 -31.54 13.80
C LYS A 161 6.20 -30.79 12.80
N ALA A 162 6.32 -29.47 12.81
CA ALA A 162 5.61 -28.58 11.91
C ALA A 162 6.59 -27.61 11.24
N VAL A 163 6.46 -27.47 9.92
CA VAL A 163 7.21 -26.49 9.14
C VAL A 163 6.31 -25.29 8.93
N TYR A 164 6.77 -24.13 9.38
CA TYR A 164 6.10 -22.87 9.18
C TYR A 164 6.85 -22.01 8.17
N GLU A 165 6.11 -21.37 7.27
CA GLU A 165 6.59 -20.27 6.46
C GLU A 165 6.33 -18.95 7.17
N THR A 166 7.40 -18.24 7.49
CA THR A 166 7.39 -16.87 8.00
C THR A 166 7.62 -15.92 6.83
N ILE A 167 6.62 -15.11 6.53
CA ILE A 167 6.68 -14.07 5.50
C ILE A 167 7.12 -12.77 6.17
N THR A 168 8.22 -12.20 5.68
CA THR A 168 8.84 -10.98 6.21
C THR A 168 8.91 -9.91 5.13
N MET A 169 8.80 -8.64 5.53
CA MET A 169 8.97 -7.47 4.66
C MET A 169 10.02 -6.51 5.26
N PRO A 170 10.68 -5.67 4.45
CA PRO A 170 11.52 -4.60 4.97
C PRO A 170 10.67 -3.57 5.72
N LEU A 171 11.30 -2.84 6.65
CA LEU A 171 10.63 -1.74 7.35
C LEU A 171 10.28 -0.63 6.34
N PRO A 172 9.03 -0.16 6.26
CA PRO A 172 8.69 0.98 5.41
C PRO A 172 9.42 2.24 5.88
N THR A 173 9.90 3.03 4.93
CA THR A 173 10.50 4.34 5.22
C THR A 173 9.46 5.43 5.00
N TYR A 174 8.96 6.02 6.09
CA TYR A 174 8.04 7.15 6.00
C TYR A 174 8.74 8.40 5.45
N MET A 175 8.02 9.12 4.60
CA MET A 175 8.45 10.40 4.04
C MET A 175 7.26 11.35 3.97
N VAL A 176 7.54 12.61 4.23
CA VAL A 176 6.60 13.71 4.06
C VAL A 176 6.91 14.38 2.73
N MET A 177 5.92 14.42 1.85
CA MET A 177 6.02 15.07 0.55
C MET A 177 5.10 16.28 0.53
N ASN A 178 5.68 17.44 0.23
CA ASN A 178 4.92 18.66 0.10
C ASN A 178 4.65 18.91 -1.38
N TYR A 179 3.40 19.23 -1.69
CA TYR A 179 2.92 19.57 -3.02
C TYR A 179 2.33 20.98 -2.97
N LYS A 180 2.52 21.71 -4.06
CA LYS A 180 1.91 23.00 -4.30
C LYS A 180 0.98 22.85 -5.50
N LEU A 181 -0.30 23.09 -5.29
CA LEU A 181 -1.27 23.25 -6.35
C LEU A 181 -1.36 24.73 -6.69
N THR A 182 -1.12 25.07 -7.95
CA THR A 182 -1.30 26.44 -8.44
C THR A 182 -2.49 26.47 -9.38
N VAL A 183 -3.56 27.11 -8.92
CA VAL A 183 -4.80 27.33 -9.66
C VAL A 183 -4.65 28.64 -10.43
N ASN A 184 -4.83 28.58 -11.75
CA ASN A 184 -4.82 29.75 -12.61
C ASN A 184 -6.21 29.93 -13.23
N THR A 185 -6.79 31.12 -13.09
CA THR A 185 -8.09 31.48 -13.69
C THR A 185 -8.07 32.88 -14.29
N GLU A 186 -8.98 33.15 -15.22
CA GLU A 186 -9.19 34.49 -15.80
C GLU A 186 -10.13 35.34 -14.95
N TYR A 187 -11.04 34.67 -14.23
CA TYR A 187 -12.07 35.33 -13.44
C TYR A 187 -12.02 34.89 -11.98
N GLN A 188 -12.31 35.81 -11.07
CA GLN A 188 -12.40 35.53 -9.64
C GLN A 188 -13.57 34.60 -9.29
N GLN A 189 -14.67 34.64 -10.04
CA GLN A 189 -15.80 33.72 -9.85
C GLN A 189 -15.37 32.26 -10.05
N GLN A 190 -14.61 32.00 -11.12
CA GLN A 190 -14.03 30.68 -11.40
C GLN A 190 -13.09 30.23 -10.28
N MET A 191 -12.27 31.16 -9.77
CA MET A 191 -11.37 30.88 -8.65
C MET A 191 -12.15 30.42 -7.41
N ASN A 192 -13.22 31.12 -7.05
CA ASN A 192 -14.04 30.78 -5.90
C ASN A 192 -14.73 29.42 -6.07
N GLU A 193 -15.25 29.12 -7.27
CA GLU A 193 -15.85 27.82 -7.58
C GLU A 193 -14.83 26.68 -7.44
N ILE A 194 -13.56 26.91 -7.80
CA ILE A 194 -12.50 25.90 -7.71
C ILE A 194 -11.99 25.72 -6.27
N ILE A 195 -11.83 26.80 -5.51
CA ILE A 195 -11.31 26.74 -4.13
C ILE A 195 -12.35 26.13 -3.17
N THR A 196 -13.64 26.39 -3.38
CA THR A 196 -14.70 25.97 -2.46
C THR A 196 -14.70 24.45 -2.18
N PRO A 197 -14.57 23.56 -3.20
CA PRO A 197 -14.42 22.13 -2.98
C PRO A 197 -13.22 21.76 -2.10
N PHE A 198 -12.07 22.42 -2.23
CA PHE A 198 -10.89 22.14 -1.39
C PHE A 198 -11.14 22.46 0.08
N LEU A 199 -11.87 23.55 0.34
CA LEU A 199 -12.23 23.95 1.70
C LEU A 199 -13.31 23.05 2.32
N ALA A 200 -14.30 22.64 1.52
CA ALA A 200 -15.45 21.90 2.00
C ALA A 200 -15.18 20.39 2.14
N TYR A 201 -14.29 19.81 1.33
CA TYR A 201 -14.11 18.36 1.24
C TYR A 201 -13.62 17.73 2.55
N THR A 202 -12.63 18.32 3.21
CA THR A 202 -12.08 17.76 4.46
C THR A 202 -12.91 18.18 5.70
N GLY A 203 -13.76 19.20 5.56
CA GLY A 203 -14.56 19.73 6.65
C GLY A 203 -13.70 20.38 7.74
N GLN A 204 -13.93 20.02 9.01
CA GLN A 204 -13.20 20.60 10.14
C GLN A 204 -11.81 19.98 10.37
N ILE A 205 -11.61 18.74 9.92
CA ILE A 205 -10.33 18.03 10.03
C ILE A 205 -9.64 18.19 8.67
N ASN A 206 -8.33 18.40 8.65
CA ASN A 206 -7.62 18.69 7.42
C ASN A 206 -6.99 17.47 6.75
N ASN A 207 -7.40 16.25 7.11
CA ASN A 207 -6.82 15.01 6.59
C ASN A 207 -7.74 14.30 5.58
N PHE A 208 -7.12 13.53 4.69
CA PHE A 208 -7.78 12.66 3.74
C PHE A 208 -6.91 11.44 3.45
N PHE A 209 -7.52 10.37 2.96
CA PHE A 209 -6.79 9.14 2.60
C PHE A 209 -6.78 8.96 1.11
N MET A 210 -5.63 8.54 0.57
CA MET A 210 -5.47 8.21 -0.84
C MET A 210 -5.03 6.77 -0.95
N ASN A 211 -5.55 6.05 -1.94
CA ASN A 211 -5.18 4.66 -2.17
C ASN A 211 -4.64 4.48 -3.59
N ASN A 212 -3.51 3.79 -3.71
CA ASN A 212 -2.99 3.38 -5.01
C ASN A 212 -2.16 2.09 -4.85
N ASP A 213 -2.29 1.16 -5.80
CA ASP A 213 -1.53 -0.10 -5.83
C ASP A 213 -1.54 -0.93 -4.52
N GLY A 214 -2.65 -0.84 -3.76
CA GLY A 214 -2.79 -1.53 -2.47
C GLY A 214 -2.10 -0.81 -1.29
N HIS A 215 -1.51 0.35 -1.54
CA HIS A 215 -1.00 1.26 -0.52
C HIS A 215 -2.04 2.31 -0.16
N ARG A 216 -2.07 2.67 1.12
CA ARG A 216 -2.89 3.76 1.66
C ARG A 216 -1.97 4.85 2.21
N PHE A 217 -2.13 6.05 1.70
CA PHE A 217 -1.39 7.25 2.11
C PHE A 217 -2.33 8.21 2.83
N GLU A 218 -1.76 9.07 3.66
CA GLU A 218 -2.50 10.11 4.37
C GLU A 218 -2.07 11.48 3.84
N GLY A 219 -3.03 12.24 3.32
CA GLY A 219 -2.85 13.60 2.84
C GLY A 219 -3.43 14.60 3.84
N PHE A 220 -2.86 15.80 3.83
CA PHE A 220 -3.32 16.94 4.60
C PHE A 220 -3.42 18.15 3.67
N VAL A 221 -4.56 18.83 3.73
CA VAL A 221 -4.76 20.12 3.04
C VAL A 221 -4.39 21.22 4.03
N ASP A 222 -3.54 22.17 3.62
CA ASP A 222 -3.27 23.32 4.47
C ASP A 222 -4.49 24.25 4.54
N GLY A 223 -4.72 24.86 5.71
CA GLY A 223 -5.83 25.79 5.91
C GLY A 223 -5.54 27.19 5.36
N ASP A 224 -4.28 27.48 5.01
CA ASP A 224 -3.85 28.75 4.45
C ASP A 224 -3.73 28.69 2.92
N PHE A 225 -4.51 29.52 2.25
CA PHE A 225 -4.60 29.61 0.79
C PHE A 225 -3.95 30.92 0.36
N GLY A 226 -2.76 30.85 -0.24
CA GLY A 226 -2.03 32.02 -0.70
C GLY A 226 -2.72 32.65 -1.91
N LEU A 227 -3.29 33.85 -1.74
CA LEU A 227 -3.91 34.63 -2.81
C LEU A 227 -2.87 35.58 -3.42
N GLU A 228 -2.51 35.36 -4.68
CA GLU A 228 -1.61 36.24 -5.43
C GLU A 228 -2.37 36.89 -6.59
N ASN A 229 -2.54 38.22 -6.51
CA ASN A 229 -3.29 38.99 -7.48
C ASN A 229 -2.36 39.97 -8.20
N ASN A 230 -2.21 39.85 -9.52
CA ASN A 230 -1.44 40.79 -10.34
C ASN A 230 -2.27 42.06 -10.69
N ILE A 231 -2.92 42.68 -9.69
CA ILE A 231 -3.77 43.88 -9.88
C ILE A 231 -2.91 45.14 -10.08
N ALA A 232 -1.63 45.10 -9.71
CA ALA A 232 -0.75 46.27 -9.68
C ALA A 232 -0.24 46.73 -11.05
N ASN A 233 -0.29 45.88 -12.09
CA ASN A 233 0.09 46.24 -13.45
C ASN A 233 -1.17 46.55 -14.28
N LEU A 234 -1.48 47.85 -14.38
CA LEU A 234 -2.55 48.38 -15.25
C LEU A 234 -2.19 48.37 -16.75
N SER A 235 -1.05 47.79 -17.13
CA SER A 235 -0.65 47.61 -18.54
C SER A 235 -1.31 46.36 -19.12
N ASP A 236 -1.48 46.36 -20.44
CA ASP A 236 -2.17 45.42 -21.36
C ASP A 236 -1.97 43.89 -21.18
N GLU A 237 -1.40 43.40 -20.08
CA GLU A 237 -1.41 41.99 -19.71
C GLU A 237 -2.80 41.53 -19.25
N GLU A 238 -3.27 40.43 -19.81
CA GLU A 238 -4.52 39.77 -19.41
C GLU A 238 -4.55 39.51 -17.91
N ARG A 239 -5.68 39.86 -17.26
CA ARG A 239 -5.87 39.65 -15.83
C ARG A 239 -5.86 38.16 -15.50
N LYS A 240 -4.82 37.71 -14.79
CA LYS A 240 -4.69 36.33 -14.30
C LYS A 240 -4.79 36.33 -12.78
N PHE A 241 -5.65 35.47 -12.25
CA PHE A 241 -5.77 35.19 -10.83
C PHE A 241 -5.03 33.88 -10.53
N VAL A 242 -4.14 33.93 -9.55
CA VAL A 242 -3.31 32.79 -9.17
C VAL A 242 -3.49 32.52 -7.69
N THR A 243 -3.94 31.31 -7.35
CA THR A 243 -4.02 30.86 -5.96
C THR A 243 -3.15 29.64 -5.77
N SER A 244 -2.39 29.63 -4.68
CA SER A 244 -1.56 28.49 -4.29
C SER A 244 -2.18 27.76 -3.10
N ILE A 245 -2.36 26.44 -3.25
CA ILE A 245 -2.83 25.53 -2.20
C ILE A 245 -1.68 24.59 -1.87
N ASN A 246 -1.30 24.54 -0.59
CA ASN A 246 -0.26 23.62 -0.14
C ASN A 246 -0.89 22.34 0.37
N LEU A 247 -0.38 21.20 -0.11
CA LEU A 247 -0.77 19.88 0.34
C LEU A 247 0.45 19.19 0.93
N LYS A 248 0.22 18.43 2.00
CA LYS A 248 1.26 17.61 2.64
C LYS A 248 0.81 16.17 2.64
N VAL A 249 1.61 15.27 2.10
CA VAL A 249 1.30 13.85 2.02
C VAL A 249 2.30 13.06 2.83
N LEU A 250 1.81 12.30 3.80
CA LEU A 250 2.55 11.28 4.51
C LEU A 250 2.52 10.00 3.68
N GLY A 251 3.61 9.77 2.96
CA GLY A 251 3.87 8.55 2.20
C GLY A 251 4.78 7.60 2.96
N TYR A 252 4.89 6.38 2.46
CA TYR A 252 5.95 5.45 2.86
C TYR A 252 6.53 4.77 1.64
N LEU A 253 7.85 4.54 1.66
CA LEU A 253 8.53 3.76 0.64
C LEU A 253 8.78 2.34 1.14
N MET A 254 8.67 1.38 0.22
CA MET A 254 8.99 -0.01 0.47
C MET A 254 10.16 -0.45 -0.43
N GLY A 255 11.36 -0.48 0.15
CA GLY A 255 12.59 -0.80 -0.57
C GLY A 255 13.05 0.34 -1.50
N SER A 256 14.06 0.06 -2.32
CA SER A 256 14.64 1.01 -3.30
C SER A 256 14.28 0.68 -4.75
N ASP A 257 13.10 0.09 -4.94
CA ASP A 257 12.60 -0.44 -6.22
C ASP A 257 13.66 -1.23 -7.02
N LYS A 258 14.05 -0.79 -8.23
CA LYS A 258 15.05 -1.46 -9.09
C LYS A 258 16.47 -1.42 -8.54
N ASN A 259 16.75 -0.54 -7.58
CA ASN A 259 18.08 -0.40 -6.97
C ASN A 259 18.26 -1.28 -5.72
N ASP A 260 17.25 -2.05 -5.32
CA ASP A 260 17.36 -3.00 -4.21
C ASP A 260 17.69 -4.40 -4.76
N GLU A 261 18.84 -4.94 -4.37
CA GLU A 261 19.24 -6.32 -4.73
C GLU A 261 18.42 -7.38 -3.98
N GLN A 262 17.80 -7.00 -2.86
CA GLN A 262 17.05 -7.91 -2.01
C GLN A 262 15.56 -7.96 -2.40
N PRO A 263 14.91 -9.13 -2.25
CA PRO A 263 13.49 -9.26 -2.54
C PRO A 263 12.63 -8.43 -1.57
N LYS A 264 11.52 -7.90 -2.10
CA LYS A 264 10.55 -7.07 -1.35
C LYS A 264 9.81 -7.86 -0.27
N MET A 265 9.54 -9.13 -0.55
CA MET A 265 8.92 -10.08 0.37
C MET A 265 9.78 -11.31 0.48
N THR A 266 10.05 -11.74 1.71
CA THR A 266 10.93 -12.86 1.99
C THR A 266 10.21 -13.93 2.77
N ILE A 267 10.20 -15.13 2.19
CA ILE A 267 9.63 -16.32 2.80
C ILE A 267 10.78 -17.13 3.40
N ARG A 268 10.71 -17.36 4.71
CA ARG A 268 11.64 -18.23 5.45
C ARG A 268 10.88 -19.39 6.05
N GLU A 269 11.46 -20.57 5.98
CA GLU A 269 10.87 -21.76 6.59
C GLU A 269 11.51 -22.03 7.96
N SER A 270 10.70 -22.46 8.93
CA SER A 270 11.19 -22.91 10.23
C SER A 270 11.74 -24.34 10.14
N ALA A 271 12.77 -24.63 10.95
CA ALA A 271 13.21 -26.00 11.15
C ALA A 271 12.12 -26.81 11.88
N ALA A 272 11.79 -28.00 11.36
CA ALA A 272 10.82 -28.90 11.99
C ALA A 272 11.40 -29.68 13.18
N GLU A 273 12.70 -30.00 13.13
CA GLU A 273 13.42 -30.73 14.18
C GLU A 273 14.91 -30.35 14.10
N ILE A 274 15.52 -30.04 15.24
CA ILE A 274 16.98 -29.81 15.33
C ILE A 274 17.57 -31.04 16.02
N ARG A 275 18.43 -31.78 15.31
CA ARG A 275 19.15 -32.92 15.86
C ARG A 275 20.61 -32.55 16.08
N ILE A 276 21.01 -32.48 17.35
CA ILE A 276 22.42 -32.34 17.72
C ILE A 276 22.96 -33.77 17.88
N VAL A 277 23.88 -34.16 17.00
CA VAL A 277 24.51 -35.48 17.05
C VAL A 277 25.72 -35.43 17.98
N ARG A 278 26.00 -36.51 18.71
CA ARG A 278 27.22 -36.62 19.53
C ARG A 278 28.44 -36.76 18.63
N GLU A 279 29.54 -36.08 18.97
CA GLU A 279 30.79 -36.03 18.19
C GLU A 279 31.34 -37.42 17.83
N ARG A 280 31.18 -38.42 18.70
CA ARG A 280 31.66 -39.80 18.46
C ARG A 280 30.98 -40.50 17.26
N VAL A 281 29.79 -40.08 16.85
CA VAL A 281 29.06 -40.66 15.70
C VAL A 281 29.57 -40.11 14.35
N ILE A 282 30.18 -38.91 14.34
CA ILE A 282 30.76 -38.31 13.12
C ILE A 282 32.03 -39.07 12.70
N PHE A 283 32.74 -39.66 13.65
CA PHE A 283 33.96 -40.46 13.42
C PHE A 283 33.70 -41.94 13.07
N GLY A 284 32.44 -42.34 12.84
CA GLY A 284 32.11 -43.66 12.30
C GLY A 284 32.15 -44.81 13.29
N ASP A 285 32.19 -44.53 14.59
CA ASP A 285 32.19 -45.58 15.61
C ASP A 285 30.81 -46.23 15.70
N LYS A 286 30.72 -47.50 15.29
CA LYS A 286 29.48 -48.29 15.36
C LYS A 286 29.26 -48.76 16.78
N LYS A 287 28.01 -48.67 17.23
CA LYS A 287 27.58 -49.19 18.53
C LYS A 287 27.66 -50.71 18.49
N GLU A 288 28.70 -51.31 19.08
CA GLU A 288 28.72 -52.74 19.37
C GLU A 288 27.62 -53.02 20.41
N TYR A 289 26.77 -54.00 20.09
CA TYR A 289 25.71 -54.49 20.97
C TYR A 289 26.29 -55.48 21.96
#